data_AF-A0A2T4Q2A4-F1
#
_entry.id   AF-A0A2T4Q2A4-F1
#
_cell.length_a   1.000
_cell.length_b   1.000
_cell.length_c   1.000
_cell.angle_alpha   90.00
_cell.angle_beta   90.00
_cell.angle_gamma   90.00
#
_symmetry.space_group_name_H-M   'P 1'
#
loop_
_entity.id
_entity.type
_entity.pdbx_description
1 polymer ?
#
loop_
_entity_poly.entity_id
_entity_poly.type
_entity_poly.pdbx_seq_one_letter_code
_entity_poly.pdbx_strand_id
1 'polypeptide(L)'
;MHEQDFSILEGKALTLPELGRELENITGRQLIDSTGEIKRVIAHLPNFESETDTFVATYRLNHQNDFIDATFTAPKNQRDHLKEIPVNIELISYITKS
;
A
#
# COMPACT_ATOMS: atom_id res chain seq x y z
N MET A 1 4.60 -15.71 6.66
CA MET A 1 5.80 -14.90 6.35
C MET A 1 5.88 -14.80 4.84
N HIS A 2 5.30 -13.73 4.27
CA HIS A 2 5.10 -13.52 2.82
C HIS A 2 5.99 -12.39 2.27
N GLU A 3 6.89 -11.83 3.08
CA GLU A 3 7.65 -10.62 2.71
C GLU A 3 8.50 -10.80 1.46
N GLN A 4 9.13 -11.97 1.28
CA GLN A 4 9.92 -12.24 0.09
C GLN A 4 9.06 -12.29 -1.18
N ASP A 5 7.81 -12.76 -1.06
CA ASP A 5 6.88 -12.84 -2.18
C ASP A 5 6.34 -11.45 -2.58
N PHE A 6 6.26 -10.50 -1.63
CA PHE A 6 5.80 -9.14 -1.93
C PHE A 6 6.80 -8.30 -2.71
N SER A 7 8.09 -8.64 -2.68
CA SER A 7 9.13 -7.92 -3.44
C SER A 7 8.85 -7.85 -4.94
N ILE A 8 8.04 -8.76 -5.49
CA ILE A 8 7.64 -8.74 -6.90
C ILE A 8 6.67 -7.60 -7.23
N LEU A 9 6.06 -6.97 -6.22
CA LEU A 9 5.12 -5.86 -6.35
C LEU A 9 5.78 -4.50 -6.11
N GLU A 10 6.91 -4.47 -5.41
CA GLU A 10 7.71 -3.27 -5.17
C GLU A 10 8.31 -2.75 -6.49
N GLY A 11 8.28 -1.44 -6.68
CA GLY A 11 8.67 -0.76 -7.92
C GLY A 11 7.66 -0.83 -9.06
N LYS A 12 6.49 -1.45 -8.86
CA LYS A 12 5.39 -1.45 -9.84
C LYS A 12 4.45 -0.27 -9.63
N ALA A 13 3.91 0.23 -10.74
CA ALA A 13 2.78 1.14 -10.73
C ALA A 13 1.47 0.33 -10.81
N LEU A 14 0.67 0.37 -9.75
CA LEU A 14 -0.60 -0.37 -9.62
C LEU A 14 -1.64 0.52 -8.96
N THR A 15 -2.91 0.35 -9.30
CA THR A 15 -3.99 0.94 -8.49
C THR A 15 -4.12 0.20 -7.15
N LEU A 16 -4.65 0.86 -6.12
CA LEU A 16 -4.86 0.22 -4.82
C LEU A 16 -5.77 -1.04 -4.90
N PRO A 17 -6.87 -1.04 -5.67
CA PRO A 17 -7.66 -2.27 -5.91
C PRO A 17 -6.88 -3.40 -6.57
N GLU A 18 -6.01 -3.11 -7.54
CA GLU A 18 -5.16 -4.12 -8.17
C GLU A 18 -4.14 -4.69 -7.20
N LEU A 19 -3.49 -3.81 -6.43
CA LEU A 19 -2.59 -4.24 -5.36
C LEU A 19 -3.32 -5.15 -4.37
N GLY A 20 -4.53 -4.79 -3.95
CA GLY A 20 -5.35 -5.62 -3.07
C GLY A 20 -5.53 -7.05 -3.59
N ARG A 21 -5.87 -7.20 -4.88
CA ARG A 21 -6.02 -8.53 -5.51
C ARG A 21 -4.70 -9.32 -5.52
N GLU A 22 -3.58 -8.66 -5.82
CA GLU A 22 -2.26 -9.32 -5.78
C GLU A 22 -1.90 -9.78 -4.36
N LEU A 23 -2.23 -8.97 -3.34
CA LEU A 23 -2.04 -9.36 -1.94
C LEU A 23 -2.90 -10.56 -1.55
N GLU A 24 -4.15 -10.62 -2.01
CA GLU A 24 -5.02 -11.79 -1.80
C GLU A 24 -4.43 -13.04 -2.48
N ASN A 25 -3.92 -12.92 -3.70
CA ASN A 25 -3.29 -14.01 -4.43
C ASN A 25 -2.04 -14.55 -3.73
N ILE A 26 -1.17 -13.65 -3.25
CA ILE A 26 0.08 -14.03 -2.57
C ILE A 26 -0.20 -14.68 -1.20
N THR A 27 -1.16 -14.12 -0.45
CA THR A 27 -1.44 -14.58 0.91
C THR A 27 -2.43 -15.74 0.96
N GLY A 28 -3.22 -15.95 -0.10
CA GLY A 28 -4.32 -16.91 -0.12
C GLY A 28 -5.49 -16.52 0.81
N ARG A 29 -5.56 -15.25 1.22
CA ARG A 29 -6.53 -14.72 2.18
C ARG A 29 -7.31 -13.58 1.53
N GLN A 30 -8.53 -13.31 2.00
CA GLN A 30 -9.32 -12.20 1.47
C GLN A 30 -9.12 -10.93 2.30
N LEU A 31 -9.21 -9.79 1.62
CA LEU A 31 -9.21 -8.47 2.22
C LEU A 31 -10.62 -8.06 2.65
N ILE A 32 -10.70 -7.26 3.72
CA ILE A 32 -11.96 -6.65 4.16
C ILE A 32 -12.30 -5.41 3.30
N ASP A 33 -11.29 -4.66 2.86
CA ASP A 33 -11.42 -3.54 1.93
C ASP A 33 -10.30 -3.60 0.90
N SER A 34 -10.66 -3.48 -0.38
CA SER A 34 -9.73 -3.62 -1.50
C SER A 34 -8.84 -2.41 -1.74
N THR A 35 -9.06 -1.28 -1.05
CA THR A 35 -8.28 -0.05 -1.20
C THR A 35 -7.43 0.28 0.02
N GLY A 36 -7.67 -0.40 1.13
CA GLY A 36 -7.01 -0.17 2.41
C GLY A 36 -7.41 1.17 3.05
N GLU A 37 -6.98 1.34 4.29
CA GLU A 37 -7.01 2.63 4.98
C GLU A 37 -5.76 3.42 4.58
N ILE A 38 -5.94 4.58 3.93
CA ILE A 38 -4.82 5.40 3.43
C ILE A 38 -4.45 6.46 4.45
N LYS A 39 -3.16 6.52 4.81
CA LYS A 39 -2.57 7.57 5.65
C LYS A 39 -1.39 8.21 4.94
N ARG A 40 -1.33 9.54 4.96
CA ARG A 40 -0.18 10.28 4.45
C ARG A 40 0.97 10.21 5.45
N VAL A 41 2.18 9.92 4.96
CA VAL A 41 3.40 9.99 5.76
C VAL A 41 3.96 11.40 5.67
N ILE A 42 3.94 12.13 6.78
CA ILE A 42 4.55 13.46 6.86
C ILE A 42 5.97 13.28 7.40
N ALA A 43 6.97 13.37 6.52
CA ALA A 43 8.36 13.39 6.93
C ALA A 43 8.64 14.63 7.80
N HIS A 44 9.41 14.47 8.88
CA HIS A 44 9.81 15.57 9.76
C HIS A 44 10.67 16.63 9.05
N LEU A 45 11.34 16.25 7.95
CA LEU A 45 12.05 17.14 7.04
C LEU A 45 11.36 17.05 5.66
N PRO A 46 10.39 17.93 5.37
CA PRO A 46 9.69 17.87 4.10
C PRO A 46 10.66 18.20 2.97
N ASN A 47 10.80 17.30 2.01
CA ASN A 47 11.43 17.65 0.74
C ASN A 47 10.40 18.42 -0.10
N PHE A 48 10.36 19.74 0.08
CA PHE A 48 9.39 20.61 -0.59
C PHE A 48 9.53 20.56 -2.12
N GLU A 49 10.72 20.22 -2.64
CA GLU A 49 11.02 20.08 -4.06
C GLU A 49 10.48 18.77 -4.67
N SER A 50 10.09 17.78 -3.87
CA SER A 50 9.51 16.54 -4.41
C SER A 50 8.16 16.81 -5.07
N GLU A 51 7.92 16.30 -6.28
CA GLU A 51 6.60 16.39 -6.93
C GLU A 51 5.60 15.36 -6.39
N THR A 52 6.07 14.40 -5.59
CA THR A 52 5.28 13.32 -5.00
C THR A 52 5.20 13.42 -3.49
N ASP A 53 4.16 12.80 -2.92
CA ASP A 53 4.09 12.48 -1.50
C ASP A 53 4.10 10.98 -1.27
N THR A 54 4.49 10.60 -0.06
CA THR A 54 4.47 9.23 0.42
C THR A 54 3.23 8.97 1.26
N PHE A 55 2.65 7.79 1.08
CA PHE A 55 1.47 7.29 1.77
C PHE A 55 1.69 5.85 2.22
N VAL A 56 0.87 5.42 3.17
CA VAL A 56 0.71 4.02 3.55
C VAL A 56 -0.75 3.64 3.36
N ALA A 57 -1.00 2.60 2.58
CA ALA A 57 -2.29 1.90 2.56
C ALA A 57 -2.20 0.68 3.47
N THR A 58 -3.02 0.66 4.51
CA THR A 58 -3.14 -0.49 5.42
C THR A 58 -4.31 -1.36 4.98
N TYR A 59 -3.99 -2.57 4.54
CA TYR A 59 -4.92 -3.60 4.13
C TYR A 59 -5.19 -4.55 5.30
N ARG A 60 -6.47 -4.78 5.63
CA ARG A 60 -6.84 -5.72 6.69
C ARG A 60 -7.30 -7.04 6.08
N LEU A 61 -6.64 -8.12 6.48
CA LEU A 61 -7.02 -9.47 6.09
C LEU A 61 -8.19 -9.95 6.95
N ASN A 62 -9.06 -10.78 6.37
CA ASN A 62 -10.21 -11.36 7.05
C ASN A 62 -9.85 -12.44 8.10
N HIS A 63 -8.55 -12.69 8.33
CA HIS A 63 -8.04 -13.71 9.22
C HIS A 63 -7.17 -13.09 10.32
N GLN A 64 -7.39 -13.50 11.58
CA GLN A 64 -6.50 -13.29 12.74
C GLN A 64 -6.05 -11.84 13.03
N ASN A 65 -6.79 -10.81 12.60
CA ASN A 65 -6.36 -9.41 12.73
C ASN A 65 -4.96 -9.18 12.11
N ASP A 66 -4.68 -9.86 11.00
CA ASP A 66 -3.49 -9.59 10.20
C ASP A 66 -3.70 -8.36 9.31
N PHE A 67 -2.61 -7.62 9.12
CA PHE A 67 -2.56 -6.42 8.30
C PHE A 67 -1.40 -6.50 7.31
N ILE A 68 -1.54 -5.79 6.21
CA ILE A 68 -0.46 -5.56 5.24
C ILE A 68 -0.37 -4.06 5.02
N ASP A 69 0.80 -3.48 5.32
CA ASP A 69 1.07 -2.08 5.04
C ASP A 69 1.81 -1.99 3.71
N ALA A 70 1.26 -1.23 2.76
CA ALA A 70 1.90 -0.89 1.51
C ALA A 70 2.26 0.60 1.51
N THR A 71 3.56 0.89 1.51
CA THR A 71 4.07 2.25 1.31
C THR A 71 4.11 2.54 -0.19
N PHE A 72 3.58 3.69 -0.59
CA PHE A 72 3.55 4.09 -1.99
C PHE A 72 3.76 5.60 -2.15
N THR A 73 4.17 6.00 -3.35
CA THR A 73 4.26 7.41 -3.74
C THR A 73 3.22 7.77 -4.80
N ALA A 74 2.70 8.99 -4.72
CA ALA A 74 1.74 9.53 -5.68
C ALA A 74 1.98 11.04 -5.93
N PRO A 75 1.64 11.55 -7.13
CA PRO A 75 1.75 12.97 -7.44
C PRO A 75 0.94 13.86 -6.48
N LYS A 76 1.52 14.98 -6.06
CA LYS A 76 0.89 15.96 -5.14
C LYS A 76 -0.47 16.47 -5.63
N ASN A 77 -0.67 16.55 -6.94
CA ASN A 77 -1.90 17.04 -7.57
C ASN A 77 -3.00 15.97 -7.70
N GLN A 78 -2.73 14.71 -7.36
CA GLN A 78 -3.69 13.60 -7.46
C GLN A 78 -4.04 12.97 -6.10
N ARG A 79 -3.75 13.66 -5.00
CA ARG A 79 -4.03 13.20 -3.62
C ARG A 79 -5.49 12.83 -3.36
N ASP A 80 -6.42 13.48 -4.06
CA ASP A 80 -7.86 13.22 -3.87
C ASP A 80 -8.35 12.01 -4.69
N HIS A 81 -7.50 11.45 -5.56
CA HIS A 81 -7.82 10.38 -6.51
C HIS A 81 -6.98 9.11 -6.29
N LEU A 82 -6.35 8.93 -5.13
CA LEU A 82 -5.42 7.82 -4.86
C LEU A 82 -6.02 6.41 -5.06
N LYS A 83 -7.35 6.28 -4.98
CA LYS A 83 -8.05 5.00 -5.20
C LYS A 83 -8.31 4.69 -6.68
N GLU A 84 -8.14 5.68 -7.56
CA GLU A 84 -8.50 5.63 -8.98
C GLU A 84 -7.28 5.64 -9.90
N ILE A 85 -6.11 6.05 -9.40
CA ILE A 85 -4.87 6.15 -10.17
C ILE A 85 -3.91 5.01 -9.86
N PRO A 86 -3.02 4.65 -10.80
CA PRO A 86 -1.84 3.88 -10.47
C PRO A 86 -0.90 4.67 -9.56
N VAL A 87 -0.42 4.03 -8.50
CA VAL A 87 0.56 4.57 -7.55
C VAL A 87 1.82 3.71 -7.56
N ASN A 88 2.98 4.30 -7.25
CA ASN A 88 4.23 3.55 -7.23
C ASN A 88 4.43 2.89 -5.87
N ILE A 89 4.49 1.56 -5.85
CA ILE A 89 4.67 0.80 -4.61
C ILE A 89 6.15 0.77 -4.23
N GLU A 90 6.48 1.22 -3.02
CA GLU A 90 7.86 1.33 -2.54
C GLU A 90 8.25 0.16 -1.63
N LEU A 91 7.34 -0.25 -0.75
CA LEU A 91 7.59 -1.26 0.28
C LEU A 91 6.27 -1.92 0.70
N ILE A 92 6.27 -3.23 0.89
CA ILE A 92 5.13 -3.95 1.46
C ILE A 92 5.58 -4.73 2.70
N SER A 93 4.84 -4.63 3.80
CA SER A 93 5.15 -5.29 5.07
C SER A 93 3.95 -6.05 5.64
N TYR A 94 4.17 -7.28 6.11
CA TYR A 94 3.13 -8.08 6.76
C TYR A 94 3.16 -7.88 8.28
N ILE A 95 2.02 -7.56 8.88
CA ILE A 95 1.91 -7.29 10.31
C ILE A 95 0.89 -8.23 10.93
N THR A 96 1.36 -9.17 11.76
CA THR A 96 0.51 -9.97 12.64
C THR A 96 0.51 -9.38 14.03
N LYS A 97 -0.67 -9.07 14.56
CA LYS A 97 -0.82 -8.70 15.98
C LYS A 97 -1.10 -9.97 16.78
N SER A 98 -0.08 -10.45 17.48
CA SER A 98 -0.15 -11.52 18.50
C SER A 98 -0.83 -11.05 19.78
#